data_AF-A0AA51UJ11-F1
#
_entry.id   AF-A0AA51UJ11-F1
#
_cell.length_a   1.000
_cell.length_b   1.000
_cell.length_c   1.000
_cell.angle_alpha   90.00
_cell.angle_beta   90.00
_cell.angle_gamma   90.00
#
_symmetry.space_group_name_H-M   'P 1'
#
loop_
_entity.id
_entity.type
_entity.pdbx_description
1 polymer ?
#
loop_
_entity_poly.entity_id
_entity_poly.type
_entity_poly.pdbx_seq_one_letter_code
_entity_poly.pdbx_strand_id
1 'polypeptide(L)'
;MSAQNATFNFISGNVSDGVEIDAENSTFQFIAGNISGGVSLTEPSRVVINATATGLPEITVEGSAEGSDIDNLGNEELELIAEANVTVAGTINVTGVIPTERTARGSLSLSPTSAIYNNNIDMVITYTLGEGLTNGMVNITVPTGFTIADTDDLTIAGAAATVATNVNAAYNGNILTISNVDINKDQTIVLALGTQAISSSGTYDFTANATNTSKLTSNEATARFTSLLNNDADLSALAVSSGSLNPVFSSGTTNYTVNVTYDISSIDVTATLSDSNASLMINGEAATSAVAKSVTLEAAGEATVISVVVAAEDGITTKTYNLTVNRAATDTTPSATTSGITSQTLGAVGSKEVTLNVTVQNAAGDALTGYVATDFTVVIDGGSAVDFSGSPFSGFTDNSDGNYTVVYTGVADGTGYAFQL
;
A
#
# COMPACT_ATOMS: atom_id res chain seq x y z
N MET A 1 -19.38 55.86 8.39
CA MET A 1 -18.55 55.27 9.49
C MET A 1 -18.13 53.87 9.08
N SER A 2 -16.92 53.40 9.41
CA SER A 2 -16.47 52.02 9.11
C SER A 2 -16.33 51.17 10.38
N ALA A 3 -16.94 49.99 10.45
CA ALA A 3 -16.74 49.04 11.56
C ALA A 3 -17.04 47.58 11.18
N GLN A 4 -16.47 46.63 11.93
CA GLN A 4 -16.77 45.20 11.79
C GLN A 4 -17.18 44.60 13.14
N ASN A 5 -18.13 43.65 13.13
CA ASN A 5 -18.61 42.93 14.32
C ASN A 5 -19.04 43.82 15.49
N ALA A 6 -19.59 45.01 15.21
CA ALA A 6 -19.93 46.00 16.21
C ALA A 6 -21.44 46.03 16.52
N THR A 7 -21.80 46.43 17.73
CA THR A 7 -23.18 46.79 18.06
C THR A 7 -23.29 48.31 18.15
N PHE A 8 -24.12 48.91 17.29
CA PHE A 8 -24.38 50.34 17.28
C PHE A 8 -25.70 50.65 17.97
N ASN A 9 -25.63 51.31 19.13
CA ASN A 9 -26.81 51.78 19.85
C ASN A 9 -27.03 53.28 19.56
N PHE A 10 -28.11 53.59 18.83
CA PHE A 10 -28.52 54.97 18.58
C PHE A 10 -29.50 55.38 19.67
N ILE A 11 -29.03 56.21 20.61
CA ILE A 11 -29.81 56.75 21.71
C ILE A 11 -30.09 58.22 21.40
N SER A 12 -31.38 58.53 21.25
CA SER A 12 -32.02 59.84 21.01
C SER A 12 -31.15 61.10 20.78
N GLY A 13 -31.20 61.56 19.54
CA GLY A 13 -31.06 62.96 19.09
C GLY A 13 -31.65 63.00 17.69
N ASN A 14 -32.43 64.02 17.31
CA ASN A 14 -33.05 64.10 15.98
C ASN A 14 -31.96 63.92 14.90
N VAL A 15 -31.95 62.77 14.22
CA VAL A 15 -31.08 62.54 13.07
C VAL A 15 -31.83 63.09 11.86
N SER A 16 -31.55 64.35 11.51
CA SER A 16 -32.18 65.01 10.37
C SER A 16 -31.38 64.90 9.07
N ASP A 17 -30.11 64.51 9.16
CA ASP A 17 -29.21 64.37 8.02
C ASP A 17 -28.81 62.90 7.87
N GLY A 18 -28.90 62.38 6.64
CA GLY A 18 -28.63 60.98 6.32
C GLY A 18 -27.27 60.51 6.87
N VAL A 19 -27.27 59.35 7.51
CA VAL A 19 -26.06 58.74 8.07
C VAL A 19 -25.67 57.56 7.18
N GLU A 20 -24.50 57.67 6.56
CA GLU A 20 -23.91 56.58 5.77
C GLU A 20 -22.96 55.76 6.65
N ILE A 21 -23.28 54.47 6.81
CA ILE A 21 -22.54 53.54 7.66
C ILE A 21 -22.15 52.33 6.81
N ASP A 22 -20.84 52.16 6.69
CA ASP A 22 -20.19 51.03 6.06
C ASP A 22 -19.81 50.04 7.18
N ALA A 23 -20.59 48.98 7.38
CA ALA A 23 -20.33 48.07 8.49
C ALA A 23 -20.66 46.61 8.16
N GLU A 24 -19.64 45.77 8.33
CA GLU A 24 -19.68 44.33 8.08
C GLU A 24 -20.04 43.57 9.37
N ASN A 25 -20.89 42.55 9.31
CA ASN A 25 -21.28 41.69 10.45
C ASN A 25 -21.70 42.45 11.73
N SER A 26 -22.29 43.63 11.60
CA SER A 26 -22.60 44.52 12.73
C SER A 26 -24.10 44.58 13.04
N THR A 27 -24.47 44.67 14.32
CA THR A 27 -25.86 44.82 14.78
C THR A 27 -26.17 46.29 15.04
N PHE A 28 -27.30 46.77 14.53
CA PHE A 28 -27.81 48.11 14.80
C PHE A 28 -28.97 48.03 15.80
N GLN A 29 -29.06 48.95 16.75
CA GLN A 29 -30.19 49.08 17.68
C GLN A 29 -30.58 50.55 17.80
N PHE A 30 -31.85 50.87 17.55
CA PHE A 30 -32.39 52.21 17.71
C PHE A 30 -33.23 52.27 18.98
N ILE A 31 -32.93 53.20 19.89
CA ILE A 31 -33.65 53.34 21.17
C ILE A 31 -34.33 54.71 21.21
N ALA A 32 -35.65 54.70 20.97
CA ALA A 32 -36.64 55.76 21.15
C ALA A 32 -36.38 57.14 20.48
N GLY A 33 -37.20 57.48 19.48
CA GLY A 33 -37.29 58.81 18.85
C GLY A 33 -37.96 58.75 17.47
N ASN A 34 -38.56 59.86 17.01
CA ASN A 34 -39.06 59.97 15.64
C ASN A 34 -37.87 60.04 14.67
N ILE A 35 -37.76 59.09 13.74
CA ILE A 35 -36.76 59.12 12.68
C ILE A 35 -37.41 59.73 11.44
N SER A 36 -36.89 60.87 10.97
CA SER A 36 -37.22 61.44 9.67
C SER A 36 -35.93 61.63 8.87
N GLY A 37 -35.50 60.57 8.19
CA GLY A 37 -34.28 60.52 7.40
C GLY A 37 -33.97 59.09 6.95
N GLY A 38 -33.47 58.92 5.73
CA GLY A 38 -33.09 57.62 5.17
C GLY A 38 -31.76 57.12 5.75
N VAL A 39 -31.63 55.79 5.90
CA VAL A 39 -30.39 55.11 6.29
C VAL A 39 -29.98 54.23 5.11
N SER A 40 -28.78 54.45 4.57
CA SER A 40 -28.19 53.59 3.52
C SER A 40 -27.15 52.69 4.16
N LEU A 41 -27.23 51.39 3.87
CA LEU A 41 -26.36 50.34 4.43
C LEU A 41 -25.74 49.57 3.26
N THR A 42 -24.42 49.54 3.19
CA THR A 42 -23.70 48.92 2.06
C THR A 42 -23.49 47.41 2.24
N GLU A 43 -23.27 46.91 3.47
CA GLU A 43 -22.93 45.49 3.71
C GLU A 43 -23.47 44.86 5.04
N PRO A 44 -24.76 44.98 5.40
CA PRO A 44 -25.24 44.42 6.66
C PRO A 44 -25.58 42.93 6.56
N SER A 45 -25.08 42.15 7.51
CA SER A 45 -25.45 40.74 7.72
C SER A 45 -26.72 40.62 8.58
N ARG A 46 -26.93 41.52 9.56
CA ARG A 46 -28.11 41.49 10.44
C ARG A 46 -28.57 42.88 10.92
N VAL A 47 -29.80 43.27 10.58
CA VAL A 47 -30.43 44.54 11.02
C VAL A 47 -31.55 44.25 12.02
N VAL A 48 -31.45 44.78 13.25
CA VAL A 48 -32.48 44.63 14.30
C VAL A 48 -33.07 46.00 14.64
N ILE A 49 -34.37 46.22 14.42
CA ILE A 49 -35.00 47.52 14.69
C ILE A 49 -35.92 47.42 15.91
N ASN A 50 -35.49 47.99 17.05
CA ASN A 50 -36.28 48.08 18.27
C ASN A 50 -36.99 49.43 18.39
N ALA A 51 -37.98 49.71 17.54
CA ALA A 51 -38.72 50.97 17.58
C ALA A 51 -39.96 50.88 18.48
N THR A 52 -40.07 51.77 19.48
CA THR A 52 -41.36 52.14 20.09
C THR A 52 -41.78 53.50 19.50
N ALA A 53 -42.45 53.48 18.35
CA ALA A 53 -42.88 54.71 17.68
C ALA A 53 -44.37 55.00 17.94
N THR A 54 -44.66 56.16 18.51
CA THR A 54 -46.00 56.76 18.45
C THR A 54 -46.03 57.75 17.28
N GLY A 55 -46.19 57.23 16.06
CA GLY A 55 -46.22 58.00 14.81
C GLY A 55 -45.77 57.18 13.60
N LEU A 56 -46.30 57.48 12.41
CA LEU A 56 -46.01 56.81 11.12
C LEU A 56 -44.56 57.01 10.68
N PRO A 57 -43.66 56.00 10.75
CA PRO A 57 -42.34 56.10 10.16
C PRO A 57 -42.35 55.48 8.75
N GLU A 58 -41.80 56.20 7.77
CA GLU A 58 -41.43 55.62 6.48
C GLU A 58 -39.95 55.22 6.55
N ILE A 59 -39.65 53.93 6.47
CA ILE A 59 -38.29 53.39 6.53
C ILE A 59 -37.95 52.86 5.14
N THR A 60 -36.95 53.44 4.49
CA THR A 60 -36.38 52.95 3.22
C THR A 60 -35.01 52.35 3.50
N VAL A 61 -34.80 51.09 3.12
CA VAL A 61 -33.50 50.41 3.18
C VAL A 61 -33.04 50.19 1.75
N GLU A 62 -31.97 50.87 1.35
CA GLU A 62 -31.28 50.65 0.07
C GLU A 62 -29.97 49.91 0.36
N GLY A 63 -29.78 48.75 -0.29
CA GLY A 63 -28.55 47.96 -0.20
C GLY A 63 -28.04 47.60 -1.61
N SER A 64 -26.75 47.77 -1.82
CA SER A 64 -26.01 47.44 -3.04
C SER A 64 -24.75 46.68 -2.65
N ALA A 65 -24.77 45.34 -2.74
CA ALA A 65 -23.56 44.55 -2.58
C ALA A 65 -22.87 44.40 -3.94
N GLU A 66 -21.78 45.16 -4.16
CA GLU A 66 -20.82 44.88 -5.24
C GLU A 66 -19.55 44.33 -4.60
N GLY A 67 -19.25 43.03 -4.77
CA GLY A 67 -17.97 42.49 -4.32
C GLY A 67 -17.96 41.00 -4.02
N SER A 68 -16.78 40.41 -4.19
CA SER A 68 -16.45 38.98 -4.16
C SER A 68 -16.43 38.31 -2.77
N ASP A 69 -17.11 38.86 -1.76
CA ASP A 69 -16.98 38.43 -0.35
C ASP A 69 -18.33 38.01 0.29
N ILE A 70 -19.18 37.29 -0.45
CA ILE A 70 -20.47 36.77 0.06
C ILE A 70 -20.36 35.35 0.67
N ASP A 71 -19.19 34.71 0.60
CA ASP A 71 -19.04 33.27 0.92
C ASP A 71 -19.02 32.90 2.42
N ASN A 72 -19.43 33.79 3.33
CA ASN A 72 -19.55 33.44 4.75
C ASN A 72 -20.83 33.88 5.47
N LEU A 73 -21.91 34.20 4.74
CA LEU A 73 -23.24 34.32 5.34
C LEU A 73 -23.95 32.97 5.28
N GLY A 74 -23.60 32.09 6.22
CA GLY A 74 -24.36 30.86 6.45
C GLY A 74 -25.79 31.20 6.86
N ASN A 75 -26.77 30.95 5.99
CA ASN A 75 -28.21 31.02 6.30
C ASN A 75 -28.69 32.27 7.06
N GLU A 76 -28.11 33.45 6.86
CA GLU A 76 -28.66 34.67 7.46
C GLU A 76 -29.89 35.11 6.65
N GLU A 77 -31.05 34.56 7.00
CA GLU A 77 -32.33 35.19 6.71
C GLU A 77 -32.27 36.63 7.24
N LEU A 78 -32.72 37.61 6.44
CA LEU A 78 -33.11 38.91 6.96
C LEU A 78 -34.30 38.69 7.91
N GLU A 79 -34.02 38.33 9.16
CA GLU A 79 -35.03 38.04 10.17
C GLU A 79 -35.48 39.35 10.84
N LEU A 80 -36.66 39.84 10.47
CA LEU A 80 -37.33 40.97 11.12
C LEU A 80 -38.09 40.48 12.36
N ILE A 81 -37.45 40.55 13.53
CA ILE A 81 -38.08 40.23 14.81
C ILE A 81 -38.71 41.52 15.37
N ALA A 82 -40.04 41.62 15.35
CA ALA A 82 -40.78 42.66 16.06
C ALA A 82 -41.25 42.13 17.42
N GLU A 83 -40.54 42.46 18.50
CA GLU A 83 -41.02 42.12 19.85
C GLU A 83 -42.01 43.18 20.37
N ALA A 84 -43.28 42.75 20.46
CA ALA A 84 -44.41 43.34 21.19
C ALA A 84 -44.80 44.82 20.89
N ASN A 85 -46.02 44.96 20.34
CA ASN A 85 -46.82 46.20 20.19
C ASN A 85 -46.35 47.25 19.17
N VAL A 86 -45.88 46.83 18.00
CA VAL A 86 -45.69 47.73 16.85
C VAL A 86 -46.86 47.60 15.88
N THR A 87 -47.71 48.64 15.77
CA THR A 87 -48.70 48.73 14.69
C THR A 87 -48.05 49.48 13.53
N VAL A 88 -47.58 48.76 12.50
CA VAL A 88 -47.03 49.37 11.28
C VAL A 88 -48.20 49.77 10.38
N ALA A 89 -48.47 51.07 10.25
CA ALA A 89 -49.53 51.62 9.40
C ALA A 89 -48.99 52.17 8.07
N GLY A 90 -48.02 51.49 7.46
CA GLY A 90 -47.41 51.84 6.18
C GLY A 90 -46.84 50.62 5.46
N THR A 91 -46.63 50.75 4.15
CA THR A 91 -46.01 49.71 3.30
C THR A 91 -44.49 49.77 3.46
N ILE A 92 -43.85 48.65 3.77
CA ILE A 92 -42.39 48.54 3.78
C ILE A 92 -41.96 48.12 2.36
N ASN A 93 -41.21 48.97 1.66
CA ASN A 93 -40.61 48.64 0.37
C ASN A 93 -39.15 48.23 0.59
N VAL A 94 -38.85 46.94 0.41
CA VAL A 94 -37.47 46.45 0.33
C VAL A 94 -37.10 46.43 -1.15
N THR A 95 -36.21 47.33 -1.57
CA THR A 95 -35.70 47.37 -2.94
C THR A 95 -34.22 47.02 -2.91
N GLY A 96 -33.93 45.72 -2.95
CA GLY A 96 -32.58 45.17 -3.05
C GLY A 96 -32.62 43.93 -3.90
N VAL A 97 -31.79 43.87 -4.95
CA VAL A 97 -31.63 42.67 -5.76
C VAL A 97 -30.77 41.71 -4.94
N ILE A 98 -31.40 40.84 -4.15
CA ILE A 98 -30.73 39.60 -3.74
C ILE A 98 -30.50 38.84 -5.06
N PRO A 99 -29.27 38.46 -5.45
CA PRO A 99 -29.09 37.50 -6.53
C PRO A 99 -29.75 36.19 -6.07
N THR A 100 -31.02 36.02 -6.41
CA THR A 100 -31.86 34.89 -5.99
C THR A 100 -31.46 33.58 -6.67
N GLU A 101 -30.51 33.62 -7.61
CA GLU A 101 -30.07 32.45 -8.35
C GLU A 101 -28.59 32.17 -8.06
N ARG A 102 -28.31 31.55 -6.90
CA ARG A 102 -27.13 30.70 -6.79
C ARG A 102 -27.28 29.61 -7.85
N THR A 103 -26.36 29.55 -8.80
CA THR A 103 -26.32 28.45 -9.76
C THR A 103 -26.14 27.14 -8.99
N ALA A 104 -27.05 26.18 -9.18
CA ALA A 104 -26.93 24.87 -8.57
C ALA A 104 -25.58 24.25 -8.96
N ARG A 105 -24.90 23.64 -7.97
CA ARG A 105 -23.56 23.08 -8.17
C ARG A 105 -23.63 21.97 -9.23
N GLY A 106 -22.79 22.08 -10.26
CA GLY A 106 -22.53 20.96 -11.16
C GLY A 106 -21.86 19.80 -10.41
N SER A 107 -21.82 18.63 -11.04
CA SER A 107 -21.12 17.45 -10.51
C SER A 107 -20.02 17.03 -11.46
N LEU A 108 -18.90 16.56 -10.91
CA LEU A 108 -17.76 16.06 -11.66
C LEU A 108 -17.54 14.60 -11.30
N SER A 109 -17.28 13.77 -12.31
CA SER A 109 -16.99 12.34 -12.14
C SER A 109 -15.85 11.90 -13.04
N LEU A 110 -15.13 10.87 -12.60
CA LEU A 110 -13.97 10.31 -13.28
C LEU A 110 -14.18 8.83 -13.53
N SER A 111 -13.69 8.33 -14.65
CA SER A 111 -13.60 6.91 -14.95
C SER A 111 -12.27 6.60 -15.64
N PRO A 112 -11.37 5.80 -15.04
CA PRO A 112 -11.48 5.20 -13.71
C PRO A 112 -11.30 6.22 -12.57
N THR A 113 -11.65 5.85 -11.34
CA THR A 113 -11.40 6.66 -10.12
C THR A 113 -10.10 6.30 -9.42
N SER A 114 -9.45 5.20 -9.80
CA SER A 114 -8.16 4.78 -9.27
C SER A 114 -7.41 3.87 -10.23
N ALA A 115 -6.09 3.82 -10.10
CA ALA A 115 -5.23 2.84 -10.78
C ALA A 115 -3.89 2.69 -10.03
N ILE A 116 -3.13 1.64 -10.34
CA ILE A 116 -1.79 1.43 -9.79
C ILE A 116 -0.81 2.39 -10.48
N TYR A 117 0.05 3.06 -9.72
CA TYR A 117 1.06 3.97 -10.27
C TYR A 117 2.11 3.23 -11.12
N ASN A 118 2.88 3.95 -11.93
CA ASN A 118 3.75 3.38 -12.99
C ASN A 118 3.00 2.63 -14.10
N ASN A 119 1.69 2.85 -14.23
CA ASN A 119 0.90 2.37 -15.37
C ASN A 119 0.38 3.53 -16.21
N ASN A 120 -0.09 3.15 -17.40
CA ASN A 120 -0.77 4.02 -18.33
C ASN A 120 -2.28 3.78 -18.26
N ILE A 121 -3.07 4.85 -18.22
CA ILE A 121 -4.54 4.78 -18.19
C ILE A 121 -5.15 5.73 -19.21
N ASP A 122 -6.24 5.30 -19.83
CA ASP A 122 -7.16 6.24 -20.47
C ASP A 122 -8.14 6.74 -19.40
N MET A 123 -8.48 8.03 -19.42
CA MET A 123 -9.30 8.64 -18.39
C MET A 123 -10.43 9.46 -18.99
N VAL A 124 -11.64 9.26 -18.50
CA VAL A 124 -12.81 10.03 -18.87
C VAL A 124 -13.24 10.93 -17.72
N ILE A 125 -13.29 12.23 -17.99
CA ILE A 125 -13.81 13.26 -17.10
C ILE A 125 -15.21 13.63 -17.59
N THR A 126 -16.21 13.51 -16.73
CA THR A 126 -17.59 13.92 -17.03
C THR A 126 -18.05 14.98 -16.07
N TYR A 127 -18.28 16.19 -16.59
CA TYR A 127 -18.85 17.31 -15.88
C TYR A 127 -20.33 17.47 -16.24
N THR A 128 -21.22 17.32 -15.28
CA THR A 128 -22.67 17.51 -15.43
C THR A 128 -23.06 18.89 -14.93
N LEU A 129 -23.70 19.67 -15.78
CA LEU A 129 -24.10 21.03 -15.46
C LEU A 129 -25.23 21.03 -14.44
N GLY A 130 -25.01 21.70 -13.31
CA GLY A 130 -26.04 21.87 -12.28
C GLY A 130 -27.14 22.84 -12.72
N GLU A 131 -26.83 23.77 -13.62
CA GLU A 131 -27.77 24.72 -14.24
C GLU A 131 -27.42 24.94 -15.71
N GLY A 132 -28.41 25.35 -16.50
CA GLY A 132 -28.20 25.67 -17.91
C GLY A 132 -27.30 26.89 -18.12
N LEU A 133 -26.49 26.83 -19.17
CA LEU A 133 -25.65 27.91 -19.66
C LEU A 133 -26.26 28.56 -20.91
N THR A 134 -26.11 29.88 -20.99
CA THR A 134 -26.41 30.65 -22.20
C THR A 134 -25.22 31.56 -22.48
N ASN A 135 -24.56 31.36 -23.62
CA ASN A 135 -23.27 31.97 -23.95
C ASN A 135 -22.25 31.85 -22.81
N GLY A 136 -22.28 30.72 -22.09
CA GLY A 136 -21.48 30.50 -20.89
C GLY A 136 -20.06 30.03 -21.19
N MET A 137 -19.30 29.85 -20.12
CA MET A 137 -17.95 29.29 -20.14
C MET A 137 -17.85 28.13 -19.14
N VAL A 138 -17.08 27.10 -19.48
CA VAL A 138 -16.72 26.00 -18.58
C VAL A 138 -15.19 25.89 -18.55
N ASN A 139 -14.60 25.77 -17.37
CA ASN A 139 -13.21 25.34 -17.24
C ASN A 139 -13.15 23.95 -16.60
N ILE A 140 -12.33 23.08 -17.17
CA ILE A 140 -11.94 21.79 -16.59
C ILE A 140 -10.44 21.85 -16.35
N THR A 141 -10.03 21.61 -15.12
CA THR A 141 -8.62 21.62 -14.69
C THR A 141 -8.20 20.21 -14.32
N VAL A 142 -7.11 19.74 -14.92
CA VAL A 142 -6.44 18.50 -14.56
C VAL A 142 -5.21 18.80 -13.68
N PRO A 143 -4.95 17.97 -12.65
CA PRO A 143 -3.84 18.19 -11.73
C PRO A 143 -2.48 17.96 -12.38
N THR A 144 -1.40 18.38 -11.72
CA THR A 144 -0.03 18.17 -12.20
C THR A 144 0.25 16.69 -12.43
N GLY A 145 0.89 16.36 -13.56
CA GLY A 145 1.11 14.98 -14.00
C GLY A 145 0.08 14.49 -15.03
N PHE A 146 -1.05 15.20 -15.16
CA PHE A 146 -2.02 14.99 -16.23
C PHE A 146 -1.96 16.15 -17.22
N THR A 147 -2.19 15.84 -18.49
CA THR A 147 -2.23 16.81 -19.58
C THR A 147 -3.47 16.60 -20.45
N ILE A 148 -3.98 17.69 -20.99
CA ILE A 148 -5.03 17.72 -22.01
C ILE A 148 -4.33 17.93 -23.35
N ALA A 149 -4.53 17.00 -24.27
CA ALA A 149 -3.98 17.03 -25.62
C ALA A 149 -5.02 17.56 -26.62
N ASP A 150 -4.52 18.01 -27.77
CA ASP A 150 -5.34 18.46 -28.90
C ASP A 150 -6.13 17.31 -29.54
N THR A 151 -5.58 16.10 -29.46
CA THR A 151 -6.17 14.84 -29.90
C THR A 151 -7.21 14.25 -28.95
N ASP A 152 -7.37 14.80 -27.73
CA ASP A 152 -8.35 14.27 -26.78
C ASP A 152 -9.78 14.46 -27.29
N ASP A 153 -10.63 13.46 -27.02
CA ASP A 153 -12.02 13.49 -27.45
C ASP A 153 -12.84 14.37 -26.50
N LEU A 154 -13.58 15.31 -27.06
CA LEU A 154 -14.43 16.26 -26.35
C LEU A 154 -15.87 16.13 -26.85
N THR A 155 -16.78 15.77 -25.95
CA THR A 155 -18.22 15.76 -26.22
C THR A 155 -18.91 16.84 -25.39
N ILE A 156 -19.62 17.76 -26.05
CA ILE A 156 -20.39 18.82 -25.39
C ILE A 156 -21.86 18.57 -25.67
N ALA A 157 -22.67 18.32 -24.63
CA ALA A 157 -24.10 18.08 -24.74
C ALA A 157 -24.47 17.00 -25.79
N GLY A 158 -23.62 15.99 -25.95
CA GLY A 158 -23.77 14.89 -26.91
C GLY A 158 -23.16 15.13 -28.30
N ALA A 159 -22.67 16.33 -28.60
CA ALA A 159 -21.94 16.62 -29.84
C ALA A 159 -20.44 16.32 -29.66
N ALA A 160 -19.94 15.32 -30.40
CA ALA A 160 -18.55 14.88 -30.34
C ALA A 160 -17.63 15.67 -31.28
N ALA A 161 -16.45 15.99 -30.80
CA ALA A 161 -15.33 16.60 -31.53
C ALA A 161 -14.01 16.16 -30.86
N THR A 162 -12.87 16.58 -31.39
CA THR A 162 -11.61 16.64 -30.62
C THR A 162 -11.43 18.03 -30.01
N VAL A 163 -10.59 18.15 -28.99
CA VAL A 163 -10.21 19.45 -28.40
C VAL A 163 -9.75 20.43 -29.49
N ALA A 164 -8.92 20.00 -30.44
CA ALA A 164 -8.40 20.84 -31.52
C ALA A 164 -9.48 21.33 -32.50
N THR A 165 -10.44 20.46 -32.83
CA THR A 165 -11.46 20.75 -33.86
C THR A 165 -12.65 21.54 -33.32
N ASN A 166 -12.78 21.64 -32.00
CA ASN A 166 -13.85 22.37 -31.38
C ASN A 166 -13.52 23.88 -31.32
N VAL A 167 -14.25 24.68 -32.10
CA VAL A 167 -14.04 26.13 -32.20
C VAL A 167 -14.21 26.91 -30.90
N ASN A 168 -14.90 26.30 -29.92
CA ASN A 168 -15.18 26.90 -28.62
C ASN A 168 -14.17 26.47 -27.55
N ALA A 169 -13.32 25.49 -27.84
CA ALA A 169 -12.34 24.96 -26.91
C ALA A 169 -10.97 25.64 -27.05
N ALA A 170 -10.38 25.98 -25.92
CA ALA A 170 -8.99 26.40 -25.79
C ALA A 170 -8.35 25.60 -24.66
N TYR A 171 -7.12 25.12 -24.84
CA TYR A 171 -6.41 24.33 -23.83
C TYR A 171 -5.01 24.89 -23.60
N ASN A 172 -4.53 24.79 -22.36
CA ASN A 172 -3.19 25.25 -21.95
C ASN A 172 -2.51 24.19 -21.08
N GLY A 173 -2.31 23.00 -21.64
CA GLY A 173 -1.70 21.84 -20.98
C GLY A 173 -2.60 21.21 -19.90
N ASN A 174 -2.94 21.96 -18.86
CA ASN A 174 -3.65 21.44 -17.68
C ASN A 174 -5.07 22.00 -17.52
N ILE A 175 -5.44 23.00 -18.31
CA ILE A 175 -6.76 23.62 -18.27
C ILE A 175 -7.37 23.55 -19.66
N LEU A 176 -8.61 23.09 -19.73
CA LEU A 176 -9.48 23.20 -20.89
C LEU A 176 -10.56 24.24 -20.58
N THR A 177 -10.59 25.29 -21.37
CA THR A 177 -11.62 26.34 -21.34
C THR A 177 -12.52 26.19 -22.55
N ILE A 178 -13.83 26.09 -22.31
CA ILE A 178 -14.87 26.00 -23.33
C ILE A 178 -15.71 27.25 -23.22
N SER A 179 -15.71 28.11 -24.24
CA SER A 179 -16.40 29.41 -24.20
C SER A 179 -17.57 29.47 -25.19
N ASN A 180 -18.49 30.42 -24.98
CA ASN A 180 -19.61 30.68 -25.88
C ASN A 180 -20.49 29.43 -26.12
N VAL A 181 -20.81 28.71 -25.03
CA VAL A 181 -21.63 27.48 -25.11
C VAL A 181 -23.01 27.66 -24.49
N ASP A 182 -24.00 27.10 -25.19
CA ASP A 182 -25.38 26.94 -24.72
C ASP A 182 -25.59 25.47 -24.36
N ILE A 183 -25.77 25.17 -23.07
CA ILE A 183 -25.87 23.81 -22.53
C ILE A 183 -27.05 23.78 -21.58
N ASN A 184 -27.96 22.82 -21.72
CA ASN A 184 -29.10 22.73 -20.81
C ASN A 184 -28.68 22.16 -19.45
N LYS A 185 -29.51 22.42 -18.43
CA LYS A 185 -29.39 21.77 -17.12
C LYS A 185 -29.28 20.25 -17.27
N ASP A 186 -28.44 19.64 -16.44
CA ASP A 186 -28.17 18.19 -16.39
C ASP A 186 -27.49 17.60 -17.64
N GLN A 187 -27.19 18.40 -18.66
CA GLN A 187 -26.33 17.95 -19.76
C GLN A 187 -24.86 17.91 -19.36
N THR A 188 -24.10 17.12 -20.09
CA THR A 188 -22.71 16.82 -19.75
C THR A 188 -21.72 17.42 -20.74
N ILE A 189 -20.53 17.69 -20.22
CA ILE A 189 -19.30 17.80 -20.98
C ILE A 189 -18.45 16.59 -20.62
N VAL A 190 -18.05 15.82 -21.63
CA VAL A 190 -17.21 14.63 -21.47
C VAL A 190 -15.89 14.90 -22.16
N LEU A 191 -14.80 14.84 -21.40
CA LEU A 191 -13.43 14.90 -21.89
C LEU A 191 -12.79 13.53 -21.68
N ALA A 192 -12.55 12.80 -22.76
CA ALA A 192 -11.77 11.57 -22.71
C ALA A 192 -10.31 11.92 -23.01
N LEU A 193 -9.51 11.96 -21.95
CA LEU A 193 -8.07 12.04 -22.06
C LEU A 193 -7.57 10.76 -22.70
N GLY A 194 -6.66 10.90 -23.66
CA GLY A 194 -5.87 9.79 -24.17
C GLY A 194 -5.01 9.16 -23.06
N THR A 195 -4.02 8.38 -23.47
CA THR A 195 -3.23 7.59 -22.54
C THR A 195 -2.34 8.45 -21.64
N GLN A 196 -2.66 8.47 -20.34
CA GLN A 196 -1.95 9.21 -19.30
C GLN A 196 -1.02 8.29 -18.51
N ALA A 197 0.22 8.73 -18.28
CA ALA A 197 1.16 8.02 -17.40
C ALA A 197 0.99 8.49 -15.95
N ILE A 198 0.86 7.55 -15.02
CA ILE A 198 0.74 7.87 -13.59
C ILE A 198 2.12 7.79 -12.92
N SER A 199 2.79 8.93 -12.78
CA SER A 199 4.19 9.00 -12.36
C SER A 199 4.43 8.90 -10.84
N SER A 200 3.38 8.98 -10.02
CA SER A 200 3.49 8.93 -8.56
C SER A 200 2.20 8.44 -7.90
N SER A 201 2.33 7.72 -6.78
CA SER A 201 1.20 7.36 -5.92
C SER A 201 0.68 8.58 -5.15
N GLY A 202 -0.61 8.57 -4.80
CA GLY A 202 -1.24 9.69 -4.10
C GLY A 202 -2.68 9.95 -4.56
N THR A 203 -3.22 11.10 -4.15
CA THR A 203 -4.54 11.57 -4.59
C THR A 203 -4.41 12.81 -5.46
N TYR A 204 -5.21 12.86 -6.51
CA TYR A 204 -5.24 13.91 -7.50
C TYR A 204 -6.66 14.48 -7.58
N ASP A 205 -6.79 15.79 -7.35
CA ASP A 205 -8.07 16.50 -7.44
C ASP A 205 -8.22 17.10 -8.84
N PHE A 206 -9.28 16.69 -9.53
CA PHE A 206 -9.73 17.27 -10.79
C PHE A 206 -10.84 18.26 -10.47
N THR A 207 -10.86 19.38 -11.17
CA THR A 207 -11.87 20.40 -10.93
C THR A 207 -12.56 20.86 -12.19
N ALA A 208 -13.80 21.30 -12.03
CA ALA A 208 -14.56 21.92 -13.09
C ALA A 208 -15.46 23.02 -12.53
N ASN A 209 -15.57 24.12 -13.25
CA ASN A 209 -16.52 25.18 -12.94
C ASN A 209 -17.18 25.71 -14.20
N ALA A 210 -18.38 26.24 -14.05
CA ALA A 210 -19.10 26.91 -15.11
C ALA A 210 -19.46 28.34 -14.71
N THR A 211 -19.37 29.25 -15.65
CA THR A 211 -19.76 30.65 -15.49
C THR A 211 -20.77 31.00 -16.59
N ASN A 212 -21.84 31.66 -16.21
CA ASN A 212 -22.81 32.19 -17.16
C ASN A 212 -22.58 33.71 -17.21
N THR A 213 -22.47 34.31 -18.39
CA THR A 213 -22.21 35.76 -18.53
C THR A 213 -23.23 36.62 -17.76
N SER A 214 -24.42 36.07 -17.48
CA SER A 214 -25.53 36.74 -16.80
C SER A 214 -25.77 36.27 -15.35
N LYS A 215 -24.97 35.34 -14.80
CA LYS A 215 -25.14 34.81 -13.42
C LYS A 215 -23.80 34.64 -12.71
N LEU A 216 -23.81 34.68 -11.37
CA LEU A 216 -22.64 34.36 -10.57
C LEU A 216 -22.09 32.96 -10.91
N THR A 217 -20.77 32.83 -10.81
CA THR A 217 -20.03 31.60 -11.10
C THR A 217 -20.57 30.42 -10.29
N SER A 218 -20.74 29.24 -10.90
CA SER A 218 -21.04 28.03 -10.13
C SER A 218 -19.84 27.69 -9.25
N ASN A 219 -20.08 27.29 -7.98
CA ASN A 219 -18.99 26.76 -7.14
C ASN A 219 -18.26 25.62 -7.85
N GLU A 220 -16.95 25.53 -7.62
CA GLU A 220 -16.09 24.49 -8.16
C GLU A 220 -16.60 23.09 -7.77
N ALA A 221 -16.73 22.22 -8.78
CA ALA A 221 -16.98 20.80 -8.63
C ALA A 221 -15.63 20.08 -8.62
N THR A 222 -15.45 19.13 -7.70
CA THR A 222 -14.20 18.39 -7.53
C THR A 222 -14.46 16.89 -7.62
N ALA A 223 -13.56 16.17 -8.29
CA ALA A 223 -13.53 14.72 -8.32
C ALA A 223 -12.12 14.21 -8.02
N ARG A 224 -12.03 13.08 -7.30
CA ARG A 224 -10.76 12.51 -6.84
C ARG A 224 -10.37 11.29 -7.64
N PHE A 225 -9.13 11.29 -8.11
CA PHE A 225 -8.45 10.11 -8.63
C PHE A 225 -7.39 9.64 -7.63
N THR A 226 -7.33 8.34 -7.34
CA THR A 226 -6.36 7.77 -6.40
C THR A 226 -5.38 6.86 -7.14
N SER A 227 -4.10 7.23 -7.11
CA SER A 227 -3.02 6.39 -7.58
C SER A 227 -2.48 5.52 -6.45
N LEU A 228 -2.55 4.20 -6.62
CA LEU A 228 -2.23 3.19 -5.62
C LEU A 228 -0.83 2.61 -5.84
N LEU A 229 -0.17 2.16 -4.77
CA LEU A 229 1.03 1.33 -4.84
C LEU A 229 0.64 -0.11 -5.23
N ASN A 230 1.55 -0.87 -5.85
CA ASN A 230 1.28 -2.27 -6.21
C ASN A 230 1.22 -3.16 -4.95
N ASN A 231 0.29 -4.11 -4.94
CA ASN A 231 0.08 -5.07 -3.85
C ASN A 231 0.53 -6.50 -4.20
N ASP A 232 1.22 -6.70 -5.31
CA ASP A 232 1.76 -8.01 -5.71
C ASP A 232 2.94 -8.43 -4.80
N ALA A 233 2.66 -9.36 -3.88
CA ALA A 233 3.64 -10.00 -3.01
C ALA A 233 4.01 -11.42 -3.48
N ASP A 234 3.76 -11.77 -4.75
CA ASP A 234 4.06 -13.10 -5.26
C ASP A 234 5.54 -13.25 -5.65
N LEU A 235 6.01 -14.50 -5.59
CA LEU A 235 7.24 -14.91 -6.28
C LEU A 235 6.86 -15.40 -7.68
N SER A 236 7.68 -15.06 -8.66
CA SER A 236 7.62 -15.62 -10.01
C SER A 236 8.46 -16.91 -10.12
N ALA A 237 9.44 -17.10 -9.25
CA ALA A 237 10.22 -18.34 -9.13
C ALA A 237 10.79 -18.53 -7.72
N LEU A 238 10.96 -19.80 -7.33
CA LEU A 238 11.70 -20.21 -6.14
C LEU A 238 12.52 -21.45 -6.49
N ALA A 239 13.81 -21.44 -6.16
CA ALA A 239 14.73 -22.52 -6.41
C ALA A 239 15.69 -22.74 -5.24
N VAL A 240 16.20 -23.96 -5.14
CA VAL A 240 17.17 -24.39 -4.14
C VAL A 240 18.35 -25.08 -4.84
N SER A 241 19.56 -24.88 -4.33
CA SER A 241 20.79 -25.47 -4.90
C SER A 241 20.93 -26.98 -4.71
N SER A 242 20.22 -27.57 -3.75
CA SER A 242 20.25 -29.01 -3.44
C SER A 242 18.87 -29.52 -3.08
N GLY A 243 18.58 -30.77 -3.46
CA GLY A 243 17.24 -31.35 -3.36
C GLY A 243 16.27 -30.77 -4.40
N SER A 244 14.97 -30.93 -4.14
CA SER A 244 13.91 -30.41 -4.99
C SER A 244 12.74 -29.92 -4.13
N LEU A 245 12.12 -28.81 -4.53
CA LEU A 245 10.89 -28.34 -3.93
C LEU A 245 9.78 -29.38 -4.15
N ASN A 246 9.11 -29.77 -3.07
CA ASN A 246 7.91 -30.58 -3.11
C ASN A 246 6.77 -29.86 -2.35
N PRO A 247 5.69 -29.45 -3.03
CA PRO A 247 5.44 -29.61 -4.47
C PRO A 247 6.38 -28.76 -5.35
N VAL A 248 6.34 -28.98 -6.68
CA VAL A 248 7.02 -28.08 -7.63
C VAL A 248 6.49 -26.66 -7.44
N PHE A 249 7.36 -25.66 -7.61
CA PHE A 249 7.02 -24.27 -7.36
C PHE A 249 5.77 -23.82 -8.14
N SER A 250 4.89 -23.13 -7.43
CA SER A 250 3.78 -22.36 -7.97
C SER A 250 3.56 -21.14 -7.08
N SER A 251 3.26 -19.98 -7.67
CA SER A 251 3.11 -18.71 -6.92
C SER A 251 2.04 -18.79 -5.82
N GLY A 252 0.98 -19.58 -6.03
CA GLY A 252 -0.08 -19.82 -5.05
C GLY A 252 0.30 -20.73 -3.88
N THR A 253 1.39 -21.50 -3.97
CA THR A 253 1.79 -22.46 -2.92
C THR A 253 2.83 -21.83 -2.00
N THR A 254 2.55 -21.82 -0.70
CA THR A 254 3.37 -21.16 0.33
C THR A 254 4.14 -22.12 1.24
N ASN A 255 3.96 -23.43 1.10
CA ASN A 255 4.66 -24.42 1.91
C ASN A 255 5.35 -25.46 1.03
N TYR A 256 6.64 -25.66 1.26
CA TYR A 256 7.47 -26.58 0.51
C TYR A 256 8.29 -27.46 1.45
N THR A 257 8.53 -28.69 1.02
CA THR A 257 9.52 -29.57 1.62
C THR A 257 10.67 -29.79 0.65
N VAL A 258 11.89 -29.79 1.18
CA VAL A 258 13.11 -30.14 0.46
C VAL A 258 13.82 -31.21 1.26
N ASN A 259 14.15 -32.34 0.65
CA ASN A 259 14.97 -33.37 1.30
C ASN A 259 16.38 -33.28 0.74
N VAL A 260 17.38 -33.24 1.63
CA VAL A 260 18.81 -33.24 1.27
C VAL A 260 19.54 -34.37 1.99
N THR A 261 20.69 -34.76 1.44
CA THR A 261 21.57 -35.77 2.04
C THR A 261 22.24 -35.22 3.31
N TYR A 262 22.76 -36.12 4.14
CA TYR A 262 23.27 -35.79 5.47
C TYR A 262 24.50 -34.86 5.43
N ASP A 263 25.27 -34.87 4.34
CA ASP A 263 26.50 -34.12 4.14
C ASP A 263 26.28 -32.65 3.75
N ILE A 264 25.07 -32.28 3.32
CA ILE A 264 24.70 -30.90 2.98
C ILE A 264 24.47 -30.09 4.26
N SER A 265 25.44 -29.25 4.63
CA SER A 265 25.37 -28.37 5.80
C SER A 265 24.78 -26.98 5.52
N SER A 266 24.64 -26.61 4.26
CA SER A 266 24.07 -25.33 3.82
C SER A 266 23.44 -25.45 2.45
N ILE A 267 22.47 -24.60 2.16
CA ILE A 267 21.76 -24.55 0.87
C ILE A 267 21.63 -23.09 0.45
N ASP A 268 21.84 -22.83 -0.82
CA ASP A 268 21.45 -21.57 -1.44
C ASP A 268 19.98 -21.59 -1.85
N VAL A 269 19.23 -20.58 -1.39
CA VAL A 269 17.85 -20.29 -1.77
C VAL A 269 17.85 -19.12 -2.75
N THR A 270 17.22 -19.29 -3.91
CA THR A 270 17.06 -18.24 -4.93
C THR A 270 15.57 -17.99 -5.14
N ALA A 271 15.10 -16.81 -4.73
CA ALA A 271 13.71 -16.39 -4.89
C ALA A 271 13.64 -15.20 -5.86
N THR A 272 12.69 -15.22 -6.80
CA THR A 272 12.49 -14.17 -7.79
C THR A 272 11.13 -13.53 -7.55
N LEU A 273 11.12 -12.23 -7.27
CA LEU A 273 9.90 -11.44 -7.11
C LEU A 273 9.07 -11.41 -8.40
N SER A 274 7.75 -11.37 -8.27
CA SER A 274 6.84 -11.09 -9.39
C SER A 274 6.87 -9.60 -9.74
N ASP A 275 6.73 -8.73 -8.73
CA ASP A 275 6.90 -7.29 -8.85
C ASP A 275 8.34 -6.87 -8.49
N SER A 276 9.00 -6.13 -9.39
CA SER A 276 10.35 -5.60 -9.17
C SER A 276 10.43 -4.55 -8.06
N ASN A 277 9.30 -3.92 -7.68
CA ASN A 277 9.25 -2.93 -6.63
C ASN A 277 8.98 -3.53 -5.23
N ALA A 278 8.67 -4.83 -5.15
CA ALA A 278 8.54 -5.53 -3.88
C ALA A 278 9.91 -5.70 -3.19
N SER A 279 9.89 -6.03 -1.90
CA SER A 279 11.08 -6.34 -1.11
C SER A 279 11.11 -7.81 -0.69
N LEU A 280 12.32 -8.34 -0.53
CA LEU A 280 12.56 -9.76 -0.26
C LEU A 280 13.41 -9.95 1.00
N MET A 281 12.98 -10.83 1.88
CA MET A 281 13.76 -11.34 3.00
C MET A 281 13.85 -12.86 2.95
N ILE A 282 15.03 -13.41 3.20
CA ILE A 282 15.26 -14.85 3.32
C ILE A 282 15.86 -15.10 4.71
N ASN A 283 15.19 -15.93 5.49
CA ASN A 283 15.53 -16.29 6.86
C ASN A 283 15.75 -15.08 7.79
N GLY A 284 14.92 -14.05 7.65
CA GLY A 284 15.01 -12.81 8.44
C GLY A 284 16.05 -11.81 7.96
N GLU A 285 16.83 -12.13 6.92
CA GLU A 285 17.82 -11.22 6.34
C GLU A 285 17.34 -10.66 4.99
N ALA A 286 17.69 -9.40 4.69
CA ALA A 286 17.41 -8.81 3.39
C ALA A 286 18.11 -9.60 2.28
N ALA A 287 17.40 -9.84 1.18
CA ALA A 287 17.88 -10.56 0.01
C ALA A 287 17.55 -9.79 -1.28
N THR A 288 18.23 -10.14 -2.37
CA THR A 288 18.01 -9.55 -3.69
C THR A 288 17.28 -10.55 -4.58
N SER A 289 16.27 -10.09 -5.31
CA SER A 289 15.51 -10.91 -6.26
C SER A 289 16.45 -11.60 -7.24
N ALA A 290 16.20 -12.89 -7.50
CA ALA A 290 16.99 -13.75 -8.39
C ALA A 290 18.47 -13.93 -8.01
N VAL A 291 18.87 -13.58 -6.78
CA VAL A 291 20.22 -13.80 -6.26
C VAL A 291 20.19 -14.87 -5.19
N ALA A 292 21.13 -15.83 -5.28
CA ALA A 292 21.29 -16.90 -4.31
C ALA A 292 21.67 -16.35 -2.92
N LYS A 293 20.94 -16.79 -1.89
CA LYS A 293 21.25 -16.53 -0.48
C LYS A 293 21.52 -17.86 0.22
N SER A 294 22.73 -18.01 0.76
CA SER A 294 23.12 -19.22 1.50
C SER A 294 22.49 -19.24 2.90
N VAL A 295 21.97 -20.39 3.30
CA VAL A 295 21.37 -20.65 4.61
C VAL A 295 22.00 -21.92 5.19
N THR A 296 22.56 -21.81 6.39
CA THR A 296 23.07 -22.95 7.16
C THR A 296 21.91 -23.83 7.63
N LEU A 297 22.05 -25.14 7.48
CA LEU A 297 21.09 -26.12 7.96
C LEU A 297 21.41 -26.57 9.39
N GLU A 298 20.38 -27.01 10.08
CA GLU A 298 20.46 -27.73 11.35
C GLU A 298 21.27 -29.03 11.22
N ALA A 299 21.51 -29.69 12.36
CA ALA A 299 22.26 -30.95 12.42
C ALA A 299 21.64 -32.04 11.52
N ALA A 300 22.46 -33.02 11.12
CA ALA A 300 21.96 -34.17 10.37
C ALA A 300 20.86 -34.91 11.17
N GLY A 301 19.75 -35.25 10.51
CA GLY A 301 18.57 -35.84 11.14
C GLY A 301 17.51 -34.82 11.58
N GLU A 302 17.83 -33.53 11.56
CA GLU A 302 16.92 -32.45 11.92
C GLU A 302 16.36 -31.72 10.68
N ALA A 303 15.26 -30.99 10.90
CA ALA A 303 14.65 -30.14 9.88
C ALA A 303 14.96 -28.67 10.14
N THR A 304 15.31 -27.93 9.08
CA THR A 304 15.49 -26.47 9.11
C THR A 304 14.29 -25.79 8.45
N VAL A 305 13.66 -24.84 9.12
CA VAL A 305 12.59 -24.03 8.52
C VAL A 305 13.17 -22.71 8.02
N ILE A 306 13.10 -22.48 6.72
CA ILE A 306 13.56 -21.25 6.06
C ILE A 306 12.33 -20.44 5.64
N SER A 307 12.22 -19.23 6.17
CA SER A 307 11.15 -18.29 5.81
C SER A 307 11.60 -17.37 4.68
N VAL A 308 10.89 -17.37 3.57
CA VAL A 308 11.07 -16.42 2.46
C VAL A 308 9.88 -15.46 2.46
N VAL A 309 10.11 -14.21 2.84
CA VAL A 309 9.07 -13.19 2.99
C VAL A 309 9.18 -12.20 1.85
N VAL A 310 8.07 -12.00 1.15
CA VAL A 310 7.89 -10.94 0.16
C VAL A 310 6.95 -9.89 0.76
N ALA A 311 7.36 -8.63 0.75
CA ALA A 311 6.48 -7.51 1.05
C ALA A 311 6.28 -6.68 -0.22
N ALA A 312 5.04 -6.50 -0.63
CA ALA A 312 4.68 -5.71 -1.79
C ALA A 312 5.02 -4.22 -1.56
N GLU A 313 5.00 -3.48 -2.65
CA GLU A 313 5.33 -2.05 -2.67
C GLU A 313 4.37 -1.20 -1.82
N ASP A 314 3.11 -1.62 -1.67
CA ASP A 314 2.12 -0.97 -0.81
C ASP A 314 2.51 -0.93 0.69
N GLY A 315 3.53 -1.68 1.10
CA GLY A 315 4.01 -1.77 2.48
C GLY A 315 3.04 -2.45 3.45
N ILE A 316 1.94 -3.02 2.94
CA ILE A 316 0.86 -3.65 3.72
C ILE A 316 0.77 -5.13 3.35
N THR A 317 0.79 -5.44 2.06
CA THR A 317 0.60 -6.79 1.55
C THR A 317 1.90 -7.57 1.68
N THR A 318 1.83 -8.70 2.38
CA THR A 318 2.98 -9.59 2.58
C THR A 318 2.59 -11.03 2.27
N LYS A 319 3.55 -11.80 1.78
CA LYS A 319 3.39 -13.23 1.53
C LYS A 319 4.65 -13.99 1.95
N THR A 320 4.45 -15.06 2.70
CA THR A 320 5.54 -15.90 3.21
C THR A 320 5.51 -17.27 2.55
N TYR A 321 6.65 -17.69 2.01
CA TYR A 321 6.92 -19.02 1.50
C TYR A 321 7.82 -19.74 2.50
N ASN A 322 7.31 -20.81 3.12
CA ASN A 322 8.02 -21.62 4.10
C ASN A 322 8.65 -22.83 3.40
N LEU A 323 9.96 -22.98 3.55
CA LEU A 323 10.69 -24.15 3.09
C LEU A 323 11.11 -24.96 4.32
N THR A 324 10.58 -26.16 4.47
CA THR A 324 11.06 -27.14 5.44
C THR A 324 12.11 -28.01 4.77
N VAL A 325 13.38 -27.78 5.11
CA VAL A 325 14.50 -28.58 4.61
C VAL A 325 14.79 -29.70 5.59
N ASN A 326 14.48 -30.94 5.20
CA ASN A 326 14.79 -32.12 5.99
C ASN A 326 16.18 -32.61 5.60
N ARG A 327 17.11 -32.57 6.55
CA ARG A 327 18.45 -33.12 6.37
C ARG A 327 18.48 -34.56 6.86
N ALA A 328 18.88 -35.49 6.00
CA ALA A 328 18.95 -36.91 6.37
C ALA A 328 19.87 -37.11 7.60
N ALA A 329 19.53 -38.09 8.45
CA ALA A 329 20.39 -38.52 9.55
C ALA A 329 21.64 -39.21 9.02
N THR A 330 22.74 -39.13 9.77
CA THR A 330 23.93 -39.95 9.52
C THR A 330 23.60 -41.42 9.78
N ASP A 331 23.97 -42.30 8.85
CA ASP A 331 23.87 -43.74 9.10
C ASP A 331 25.00 -44.18 10.03
N THR A 332 24.63 -44.57 11.25
CA THR A 332 25.52 -45.05 12.30
C THR A 332 25.39 -46.56 12.47
N THR A 333 24.88 -47.30 11.49
CA THR A 333 24.79 -48.75 11.59
C THR A 333 26.03 -49.40 10.99
N PRO A 334 26.84 -50.15 11.76
CA PRO A 334 27.93 -50.93 11.19
C PRO A 334 27.42 -51.91 10.13
N SER A 335 28.04 -51.91 8.96
CA SER A 335 27.71 -52.82 7.87
C SER A 335 28.79 -53.88 7.70
N ALA A 336 28.40 -55.16 7.72
CA ALA A 336 29.30 -56.28 7.49
C ALA A 336 29.88 -56.33 6.07
N THR A 337 29.34 -55.58 5.11
CA THR A 337 29.86 -55.54 3.73
C THR A 337 31.03 -54.59 3.55
N THR A 338 31.15 -53.59 4.42
CA THR A 338 32.17 -52.52 4.37
C THR A 338 33.07 -52.53 5.61
N SER A 339 32.64 -53.17 6.69
CA SER A 339 33.43 -53.44 7.89
C SER A 339 34.17 -54.77 7.77
N GLY A 340 35.38 -54.85 8.30
CA GLY A 340 36.23 -56.03 8.10
C GLY A 340 37.60 -55.92 8.77
N ILE A 341 38.32 -57.03 8.87
CA ILE A 341 39.75 -57.01 9.23
C ILE A 341 40.53 -56.50 8.03
N THR A 342 41.32 -55.45 8.21
CA THR A 342 42.12 -54.85 7.13
C THR A 342 43.58 -55.23 7.17
N SER A 343 44.11 -55.55 8.35
CA SER A 343 45.48 -56.03 8.50
C SER A 343 45.70 -56.77 9.82
N GLN A 344 46.80 -57.52 9.86
CA GLN A 344 47.25 -58.25 11.04
C GLN A 344 48.73 -58.01 11.28
N THR A 345 49.11 -57.91 12.55
CA THR A 345 50.50 -57.80 13.00
C THR A 345 50.77 -58.93 13.97
N LEU A 346 51.75 -59.79 13.65
CA LEU A 346 52.15 -60.87 14.55
C LEU A 346 52.89 -60.28 15.77
N GLY A 347 52.62 -60.87 16.94
CA GLY A 347 53.41 -60.60 18.13
C GLY A 347 54.86 -61.07 18.02
N ALA A 348 55.64 -60.82 19.08
CA ALA A 348 57.04 -61.26 19.15
C ALA A 348 57.17 -62.78 18.93
N VAL A 349 58.34 -63.22 18.43
CA VAL A 349 58.62 -64.65 18.25
C VAL A 349 58.40 -65.41 19.56
N GLY A 350 57.51 -66.41 19.52
CA GLY A 350 57.10 -67.19 20.71
C GLY A 350 55.85 -66.68 21.42
N SER A 351 55.31 -65.50 21.03
CA SER A 351 54.01 -65.01 21.50
C SER A 351 52.85 -65.78 20.84
N LYS A 352 51.73 -65.88 21.56
CA LYS A 352 50.45 -66.40 21.03
C LYS A 352 49.52 -65.29 20.54
N GLU A 353 49.98 -64.04 20.55
CA GLU A 353 49.17 -62.87 20.26
C GLU A 353 49.31 -62.41 18.81
N VAL A 354 48.18 -62.03 18.22
CA VAL A 354 48.09 -61.34 16.93
C VAL A 354 47.24 -60.10 17.11
N THR A 355 47.76 -58.94 16.70
CA THR A 355 46.99 -57.69 16.67
C THR A 355 46.30 -57.58 15.33
N LEU A 356 44.97 -57.43 15.33
CA LEU A 356 44.15 -57.21 14.15
C LEU A 356 43.72 -55.75 14.12
N ASN A 357 43.78 -55.14 12.93
CA ASN A 357 43.16 -53.87 12.65
C ASN A 357 41.83 -54.12 11.93
N VAL A 358 40.75 -53.58 12.47
CA VAL A 358 39.38 -53.75 11.99
C VAL A 358 38.84 -52.40 11.56
N THR A 359 38.37 -52.26 10.32
CA THR A 359 37.57 -51.10 9.92
C THR A 359 36.11 -51.33 10.29
N VAL A 360 35.48 -50.31 10.86
CA VAL A 360 34.04 -50.29 11.12
C VAL A 360 33.46 -49.14 10.32
N GLN A 361 32.58 -49.49 9.39
CA GLN A 361 31.99 -48.55 8.44
C GLN A 361 30.49 -48.78 8.32
N ASN A 362 29.75 -47.73 7.96
CA ASN A 362 28.35 -47.87 7.57
C ASN A 362 28.22 -48.47 6.17
N ALA A 363 26.98 -48.68 5.69
CA ALA A 363 26.75 -49.25 4.36
C ALA A 363 27.30 -48.38 3.21
N ALA A 364 27.48 -47.07 3.42
CA ALA A 364 28.06 -46.14 2.46
C ALA A 364 29.61 -46.13 2.48
N GLY A 365 30.24 -46.80 3.46
CA GLY A 365 31.69 -46.83 3.63
C GLY A 365 32.24 -45.74 4.54
N ASP A 366 31.38 -44.96 5.19
CA ASP A 366 31.83 -43.92 6.14
C ASP A 366 32.34 -44.59 7.42
N ALA A 367 33.50 -44.12 7.90
CA ALA A 367 34.12 -44.57 9.14
C ALA A 367 33.23 -44.31 10.37
N LEU A 368 33.06 -45.34 11.22
CA LEU A 368 32.27 -45.27 12.45
C LEU A 368 33.16 -45.42 13.70
N THR A 369 33.03 -44.51 14.66
CA THR A 369 33.80 -44.48 15.93
C THR A 369 32.88 -44.61 17.15
N GLY A 370 33.43 -44.97 18.32
CA GLY A 370 32.72 -45.02 19.60
C GLY A 370 32.04 -46.34 19.93
N TYR A 371 32.26 -47.38 19.12
CA TYR A 371 31.67 -48.71 19.32
C TYR A 371 32.51 -49.55 20.28
N VAL A 372 31.88 -50.45 21.01
CA VAL A 372 32.55 -51.50 21.78
C VAL A 372 32.40 -52.86 21.11
N ALA A 373 33.18 -53.85 21.54
CA ALA A 373 33.23 -55.18 20.93
C ALA A 373 31.89 -55.93 20.87
N THR A 374 30.90 -55.55 21.70
CA THR A 374 29.56 -56.14 21.70
C THR A 374 28.60 -55.50 20.70
N ASP A 375 28.95 -54.36 20.12
CA ASP A 375 28.01 -53.56 19.32
C ASP A 375 27.90 -54.04 17.87
N PHE A 376 28.87 -54.83 17.39
CA PHE A 376 28.84 -55.39 16.05
C PHE A 376 29.64 -56.69 15.95
N THR A 377 29.43 -57.42 14.85
CA THR A 377 30.20 -58.62 14.48
C THR A 377 30.82 -58.43 13.11
N VAL A 378 31.92 -59.12 12.83
CA VAL A 378 32.60 -59.06 11.54
C VAL A 378 32.54 -60.41 10.86
N VAL A 379 32.25 -60.43 9.55
CA VAL A 379 32.34 -61.63 8.73
C VAL A 379 33.73 -61.68 8.09
N ILE A 380 34.45 -62.77 8.30
CA ILE A 380 35.77 -63.02 7.70
C ILE A 380 35.55 -64.04 6.58
N ASP A 381 36.02 -63.76 5.35
CA ASP A 381 35.99 -64.69 4.21
C ASP A 381 34.64 -65.32 3.87
N GLY A 382 33.53 -64.60 4.11
CA GLY A 382 32.18 -65.13 3.92
C GLY A 382 31.81 -66.26 4.89
N GLY A 383 32.59 -66.41 5.96
CA GLY A 383 32.35 -67.34 7.06
C GLY A 383 31.26 -66.88 8.03
N SER A 384 31.23 -67.49 9.21
CA SER A 384 30.32 -67.07 10.29
C SER A 384 30.76 -65.74 10.89
N ALA A 385 29.78 -64.96 11.37
CA ALA A 385 30.04 -63.72 12.09
C ALA A 385 30.90 -63.98 13.34
N VAL A 386 31.98 -63.21 13.49
CA VAL A 386 32.92 -63.27 14.60
C VAL A 386 32.57 -62.19 15.63
N ASP A 387 32.44 -62.62 16.88
CA ASP A 387 32.25 -61.76 18.06
C ASP A 387 33.60 -61.53 18.75
N PHE A 388 33.97 -60.26 18.94
CA PHE A 388 35.23 -59.85 19.56
C PHE A 388 35.12 -59.62 21.07
N SER A 389 33.93 -59.76 21.67
CA SER A 389 33.67 -59.43 23.08
C SER A 389 34.23 -60.43 24.09
N GLY A 390 34.67 -61.60 23.63
CA GLY A 390 35.14 -62.69 24.49
C GLY A 390 36.34 -63.44 23.94
N SER A 391 36.88 -64.33 24.77
CA SER A 391 37.99 -65.22 24.42
C SER A 391 37.70 -65.99 23.11
N PRO A 392 38.65 -66.05 22.16
CA PRO A 392 40.08 -65.71 22.29
C PRO A 392 40.46 -64.23 22.05
N PHE A 393 39.50 -63.32 21.92
CA PHE A 393 39.75 -61.90 21.66
C PHE A 393 39.83 -61.07 22.95
N SER A 394 40.68 -60.04 22.93
CA SER A 394 40.81 -59.06 24.00
C SER A 394 41.38 -57.74 23.47
N GLY A 395 41.46 -56.70 24.32
CA GLY A 395 42.14 -55.45 23.96
C GLY A 395 41.44 -54.60 22.88
N PHE A 396 40.13 -54.76 22.68
CA PHE A 396 39.37 -53.99 21.70
C PHE A 396 39.45 -52.48 22.00
N THR A 397 40.03 -51.72 21.08
CA THR A 397 40.31 -50.29 21.25
C THR A 397 39.91 -49.51 20.00
N ASP A 398 39.11 -48.46 20.17
CA ASP A 398 38.79 -47.49 19.10
C ASP A 398 39.94 -46.51 18.90
N ASN A 399 40.44 -46.40 17.67
CA ASN A 399 41.51 -45.46 17.31
C ASN A 399 40.98 -44.07 16.90
N SER A 400 39.66 -43.84 16.99
CA SER A 400 38.96 -42.58 16.67
C SER A 400 39.04 -42.15 15.20
N ASP A 401 39.30 -43.09 14.29
CA ASP A 401 39.40 -42.87 12.84
C ASP A 401 38.60 -43.90 12.01
N GLY A 402 37.73 -44.67 12.67
CA GLY A 402 37.01 -45.81 12.07
C GLY A 402 37.80 -47.12 12.06
N ASN A 403 39.06 -47.12 12.52
CA ASN A 403 39.84 -48.32 12.75
C ASN A 403 39.84 -48.69 14.23
N TYR A 404 39.79 -50.00 14.48
CA TYR A 404 39.82 -50.59 15.81
C TYR A 404 40.94 -51.60 15.90
N THR A 405 41.58 -51.64 17.05
CA THR A 405 42.63 -52.62 17.35
C THR A 405 42.04 -53.71 18.22
N VAL A 406 42.23 -54.98 17.85
CA VAL A 406 41.84 -56.14 18.68
C VAL A 406 42.97 -57.16 18.74
N VAL A 407 43.18 -57.76 19.91
CA VAL A 407 44.20 -58.79 20.14
C VAL A 407 43.54 -60.16 20.16
N TYR A 408 43.92 -61.01 19.21
CA TYR A 408 43.60 -62.42 19.22
C TYR A 408 44.70 -63.21 19.94
N THR A 409 44.33 -64.07 20.90
CA THR A 409 45.26 -64.97 21.59
C THR A 409 44.99 -66.42 21.20
N GLY A 410 45.90 -67.01 20.43
CA GLY A 410 45.78 -68.39 19.97
C GLY A 410 46.12 -69.45 21.03
N VAL A 411 45.79 -70.70 20.71
CA VAL A 411 46.20 -71.89 21.48
C VAL A 411 47.43 -72.52 20.79
N ALA A 412 48.61 -72.42 21.39
CA ALA A 412 49.84 -72.99 20.83
C ALA A 412 49.75 -74.54 20.71
N ASP A 413 50.40 -75.24 19.76
CA ASP A 413 51.78 -75.07 19.26
C ASP A 413 51.90 -75.29 17.74
N GLY A 414 52.52 -74.34 17.03
CA GLY A 414 52.88 -74.48 15.62
C GLY A 414 53.41 -73.17 15.06
N THR A 415 54.61 -73.18 14.50
CA THR A 415 55.37 -72.02 14.03
C THR A 415 54.70 -71.28 12.87
N GLY A 416 53.73 -70.42 13.18
CA GLY A 416 53.16 -69.45 12.25
C GLY A 416 51.64 -69.35 12.38
N TYR A 417 51.16 -68.32 13.07
CA TYR A 417 49.78 -67.89 12.93
C TYR A 417 49.63 -67.20 11.57
N ALA A 418 49.23 -67.97 10.56
CA ALA A 418 48.68 -67.42 9.33
C ALA A 418 47.16 -67.38 9.51
N PHE A 419 46.61 -66.21 9.87
CA PHE A 419 45.27 -65.88 9.40
C PHE A 419 45.40 -65.75 7.88
N GLN A 420 44.75 -66.63 7.13
CA GLN A 420 44.44 -66.33 5.73
C GLN A 420 43.24 -65.39 5.78
N LEU A 421 43.40 -64.25 5.10
CA LEU A 421 42.45 -63.16 4.94
C LEU A 421 41.55 -63.38 3.72
#